data_AF-A0A258EZL3-F1
#
_entry.id   AF-A0A258EZL3-F1
#
_cell.length_a   1.000
_cell.length_b   1.000
_cell.length_c   1.000
_cell.angle_alpha   90.00
_cell.angle_beta   90.00
_cell.angle_gamma   90.00
#
_symmetry.space_group_name_H-M   'P 1'
#
loop_
_entity.id
_entity.type
_entity.pdbx_description
1 polymer ?
#
loop_
_entity_poly.entity_id
_entity_poly.type
_entity_poly.pdbx_seq_one_letter_code
_entity_poly.pdbx_strand_id
1 'polypeptide(L)'
;GSVHGLAAPLGAFFPIPHGVACGTLVATATRINIEALRARAPGHPALVKYALVGRLLSGQGQLDQDSAHKALFHTLETWTEALRLPRLAHFGVAPDDIPRIVANSRGSSMRTNPIQLDDTEISAILCARI
;
A
#
# COMPACT_ATOMS: atom_id res chain seq x y z
N GLY A 1 3.03 8.77 -3.15
CA GLY A 1 3.62 7.59 -2.49
C GLY A 1 3.42 6.33 -3.32
N SER A 2 3.69 5.18 -2.69
CA SER A 2 3.79 3.87 -3.34
C SER A 2 2.53 3.43 -4.10
N VAL A 3 1.34 3.65 -3.55
CA VAL A 3 0.06 3.27 -4.18
C VAL A 3 -0.10 3.85 -5.59
N HIS A 4 0.05 5.17 -5.75
CA HIS A 4 -0.06 5.82 -7.07
C HIS A 4 1.13 5.45 -7.98
N GLY A 5 2.30 5.22 -7.39
CA GLY A 5 3.47 4.73 -8.12
C GLY A 5 3.24 3.36 -8.77
N LEU A 6 2.48 2.47 -8.10
CA LEU A 6 2.08 1.17 -8.62
C LEU A 6 0.85 1.24 -9.54
N ALA A 7 -0.10 2.13 -9.26
CA ALA A 7 -1.30 2.29 -10.08
C ALA A 7 -0.98 2.72 -11.52
N ALA A 8 0.08 3.49 -11.73
CA ALA A 8 0.51 3.92 -13.07
C ALA A 8 0.88 2.76 -14.01
N PRO A 9 1.87 1.88 -13.70
CA PRO A 9 2.18 0.73 -14.55
C PRO A 9 1.02 -0.28 -14.61
N LEU A 10 0.26 -0.47 -13.52
CA LEU A 10 -0.90 -1.38 -13.53
C LEU A 10 -1.96 -0.93 -14.54
N GLY A 11 -2.34 0.35 -14.55
CA GLY A 11 -3.31 0.88 -15.52
C GLY A 11 -2.76 1.01 -16.94
N ALA A 12 -1.44 1.08 -17.11
CA ALA A 12 -0.80 1.09 -18.43
C ALA A 12 -0.74 -0.31 -19.06
N PHE A 13 -0.62 -1.35 -18.24
CA PHE A 13 -0.38 -2.72 -18.68
C PHE A 13 -1.62 -3.61 -18.69
N PHE A 14 -2.61 -3.27 -17.87
CA PHE A 14 -3.82 -4.07 -17.65
C PHE A 14 -5.05 -3.16 -17.66
N PRO A 15 -6.24 -3.70 -17.98
CA PRO A 15 -7.49 -2.94 -17.98
C PRO A 15 -8.02 -2.67 -16.55
N ILE A 16 -7.16 -2.22 -15.63
CA ILE A 16 -7.49 -1.94 -14.24
C ILE A 16 -7.91 -0.46 -14.10
N PRO A 17 -9.15 -0.16 -13.66
CA PRO A 17 -9.53 1.21 -13.34
C PRO A 17 -8.66 1.79 -12.22
N HIS A 18 -8.26 3.06 -12.35
CA HIS A 18 -7.34 3.70 -11.40
C HIS A 18 -7.80 3.59 -9.93
N GLY A 19 -9.09 3.82 -9.66
CA GLY A 19 -9.65 3.68 -8.32
C GLY A 19 -9.55 2.27 -7.75
N VAL A 20 -9.68 1.23 -8.59
CA VAL A 20 -9.54 -0.17 -8.18
C VAL A 20 -8.07 -0.50 -7.88
N ALA A 21 -7.13 -0.07 -8.73
CA ALA A 21 -5.70 -0.24 -8.48
C ALA A 21 -5.29 0.42 -7.15
N CYS A 22 -5.72 1.65 -6.92
CA CYS A 22 -5.41 2.37 -5.69
C CYS A 22 -6.06 1.71 -4.46
N GLY A 23 -7.35 1.38 -4.54
CA GLY A 23 -8.10 0.82 -3.42
C GLY A 23 -7.64 -0.58 -3.03
N THR A 24 -7.35 -1.46 -4.00
CA THR A 24 -6.93 -2.84 -3.70
C THR A 24 -5.55 -2.88 -3.04
N LEU A 25 -4.68 -1.89 -3.32
CA LEU A 25 -3.30 -1.84 -2.82
C LEU A 25 -3.10 -0.99 -1.55
N VAL A 26 -4.06 -0.14 -1.16
CA VAL A 26 -3.83 0.86 -0.09
C VAL A 26 -3.52 0.21 1.26
N ALA A 27 -4.15 -0.92 1.58
CA ALA A 27 -3.92 -1.65 2.83
C ALA A 27 -2.50 -2.23 2.87
N THR A 28 -2.13 -3.00 1.85
CA THR A 28 -0.82 -3.68 1.75
C THR A 28 0.33 -2.71 1.60
N ALA A 29 0.17 -1.65 0.80
CA ALA A 29 1.19 -0.60 0.65
C ALA A 29 1.40 0.19 1.95
N THR A 30 0.32 0.48 2.69
CA THR A 30 0.40 1.11 4.02
C THR A 30 1.16 0.22 5.00
N ARG A 31 0.83 -1.07 5.06
CA ARG A 31 1.52 -2.04 5.92
C ARG A 31 3.01 -2.11 5.64
N ILE A 32 3.39 -2.30 4.38
CA ILE A 32 4.80 -2.41 3.97
C ILE A 32 5.55 -1.10 4.19
N ASN A 33 4.93 0.07 3.97
CA ASN A 33 5.54 1.34 4.33
C ASN A 33 5.85 1.43 5.83
N ILE A 34 4.92 1.04 6.71
CA ILE A 34 5.13 1.10 8.16
C ILE A 34 6.20 0.10 8.61
N GLU A 35 6.21 -1.12 8.07
CA GLU A 35 7.24 -2.12 8.34
C GLU A 35 8.63 -1.63 7.91
N ALA A 36 8.75 -1.11 6.68
CA ALA A 36 9.98 -0.53 6.15
C ALA A 36 10.46 0.65 7.00
N LEU A 37 9.55 1.56 7.39
CA LEU A 37 9.86 2.69 8.26
C LEU A 37 10.34 2.22 9.63
N ARG A 38 9.68 1.25 10.27
CA ARG A 38 10.12 0.70 11.56
C ARG A 38 11.51 0.07 11.48
N ALA A 39 11.81 -0.65 10.40
CA ALA A 39 13.07 -1.34 10.23
C ALA A 39 14.23 -0.39 9.90
N ARG A 40 14.00 0.59 9.01
CA ARG A 40 15.07 1.40 8.40
C ARG A 40 15.09 2.86 8.86
N ALA A 41 13.98 3.37 9.40
CA ALA A 41 13.86 4.76 9.83
C ALA A 41 12.87 4.93 11.03
N PRO A 42 13.11 4.27 12.18
CA PRO A 42 12.15 4.21 13.30
C PRO A 42 11.79 5.57 13.91
N GLY A 43 12.63 6.59 13.72
CA GLY A 43 12.36 7.98 14.15
C GLY A 43 11.64 8.84 13.11
N HIS A 44 11.27 8.29 11.95
CA HIS A 44 10.69 9.07 10.86
C HIS A 44 9.26 9.56 11.20
N PRO A 45 8.93 10.85 10.99
CA PRO A 45 7.65 11.43 11.41
C PRO A 45 6.42 10.81 10.73
N ALA A 46 6.59 10.07 9.62
CA ALA A 46 5.49 9.35 8.97
C ALA A 46 4.86 8.27 9.87
N LEU A 47 5.61 7.65 10.79
CA LEU A 47 5.05 6.67 11.73
C LEU A 47 4.01 7.34 12.63
N VAL A 48 4.32 8.51 13.20
CA VAL A 48 3.37 9.29 14.00
C VAL A 48 2.13 9.66 13.17
N LYS A 49 2.32 10.05 11.90
CA LYS A 49 1.21 10.38 10.99
C LYS A 49 0.34 9.16 10.68
N TYR A 50 0.91 7.99 10.43
CA TYR A 50 0.14 6.76 10.23
C TYR A 50 -0.66 6.37 11.48
N ALA A 51 -0.07 6.49 12.67
CA ALA A 51 -0.80 6.27 13.92
C ALA A 51 -1.94 7.28 14.12
N LEU A 52 -1.74 8.55 13.77
CA LEU A 52 -2.82 9.54 13.79
C LEU A 52 -3.99 9.12 12.89
N VAL A 53 -3.70 8.68 11.65
CA VAL A 53 -4.75 8.18 10.74
C VAL A 53 -5.42 6.93 11.31
N GLY A 54 -4.66 6.00 11.91
CA GLY A 54 -5.22 4.81 12.55
C GLY A 54 -6.21 5.12 13.66
N ARG A 55 -5.87 6.07 14.54
CA ARG A 55 -6.78 6.56 15.60
C ARG A 55 -8.04 7.20 15.03
N LEU A 56 -7.88 8.04 14.00
CA LEU A 56 -8.99 8.75 13.35
C LEU A 56 -9.96 7.77 12.67
N LEU A 57 -9.44 6.83 11.87
CA LEU A 57 -10.28 5.91 11.08
C LEU A 57 -10.91 4.80 11.92
N SER A 58 -10.30 4.42 13.05
CA SER A 58 -10.89 3.45 13.99
C SER A 58 -11.85 4.07 15.00
N GLY A 59 -11.86 5.40 15.14
CA GLY A 59 -12.57 6.09 16.21
C GLY A 59 -11.94 5.90 17.60
N GLN A 60 -10.73 5.33 17.68
CA GLN A 60 -10.05 5.01 18.94
C GLN A 60 -8.91 6.00 19.22
N GLY A 61 -9.27 7.19 19.71
CA GLY A 61 -8.34 8.32 19.87
C GLY A 61 -7.17 8.10 20.84
N GLN A 62 -7.28 7.16 21.78
CA GLN A 62 -6.31 6.96 22.86
C GLN A 62 -5.33 5.80 22.61
N LEU A 63 -5.35 5.18 21.43
CA LEU A 63 -4.42 4.09 21.13
C LEU A 63 -2.98 4.57 21.18
N ASP A 64 -2.10 3.74 21.76
CA ASP A 64 -0.66 3.89 21.56
C ASP A 64 -0.31 3.74 20.07
N GLN A 65 0.93 4.08 19.70
CA GLN A 65 1.34 4.13 18.30
C GLN A 65 1.22 2.77 17.59
N ASP A 66 1.57 1.68 18.27
CA ASP A 66 1.60 0.36 17.65
C ASP A 66 0.18 -0.20 17.49
N SER A 67 -0.67 0.00 18.50
CA SER A 67 -2.09 -0.33 18.43
C SER A 67 -2.79 0.51 17.36
N ALA A 68 -2.44 1.79 17.21
CA ALA A 68 -2.99 2.64 16.16
C ALA A 68 -2.60 2.18 14.74
N HIS A 69 -1.36 1.73 14.53
CA HIS A 69 -0.97 1.13 13.25
C HIS A 69 -1.75 -0.16 12.95
N LYS A 70 -1.93 -1.03 13.95
CA LYS A 70 -2.74 -2.26 13.80
C LYS A 70 -4.19 -1.93 13.46
N ALA A 71 -4.77 -0.93 14.14
CA ALA A 71 -6.12 -0.44 13.84
C ALA A 71 -6.23 0.10 12.41
N LEU A 72 -5.22 0.84 11.93
CA LEU A 72 -5.17 1.30 10.54
C LEU A 72 -5.18 0.13 9.55
N PHE A 73 -4.34 -0.90 9.77
CA PHE A 73 -4.32 -2.08 8.91
C PHE A 73 -5.68 -2.78 8.87
N HIS A 74 -6.25 -3.03 10.05
CA HIS A 74 -7.54 -3.69 10.17
C HIS A 74 -8.66 -2.91 9.47
N THR A 75 -8.71 -1.58 9.63
CA THR A 75 -9.70 -0.74 8.97
C THR A 75 -9.55 -0.80 7.44
N LEU A 76 -8.32 -0.64 6.93
CA LEU A 76 -8.08 -0.65 5.48
C LEU A 76 -8.38 -2.02 4.86
N GLU A 77 -7.98 -3.12 5.50
CA GLU A 77 -8.31 -4.48 5.04
C GLU A 77 -9.82 -4.74 5.07
N THR A 78 -10.49 -4.34 6.15
CA THR A 78 -11.95 -4.47 6.27
C THR A 78 -12.67 -3.71 5.16
N TRP A 79 -12.21 -2.50 4.82
CA TRP A 79 -12.78 -1.72 3.72
C TRP A 79 -12.48 -2.34 2.36
N THR A 80 -11.27 -2.85 2.14
CA THR A 80 -10.93 -3.56 0.89
C THR A 80 -11.88 -4.73 0.64
N GLU A 81 -12.18 -5.53 1.67
CA GLU A 81 -13.11 -6.66 1.59
C GLU A 81 -14.58 -6.22 1.50
N ALA A 82 -15.02 -5.27 2.33
CA ALA A 82 -16.40 -4.79 2.34
C ALA A 82 -16.80 -4.10 1.03
N LEU A 83 -15.87 -3.37 0.40
CA LEU A 83 -16.05 -2.76 -0.91
C LEU A 83 -15.88 -3.76 -2.06
N ARG A 84 -15.52 -5.02 -1.75
CA ARG A 84 -15.29 -6.10 -2.72
C ARG A 84 -14.33 -5.68 -3.82
N LEU A 85 -13.24 -5.01 -3.44
CA LEU A 85 -12.26 -4.51 -4.41
C LEU A 85 -11.61 -5.70 -5.12
N PRO A 86 -11.70 -5.77 -6.46
CA PRO A 86 -11.13 -6.91 -7.18
C PRO A 86 -9.63 -7.05 -6.93
N ARG A 87 -9.17 -8.31 -6.91
CA ARG A 87 -7.75 -8.65 -6.92
C ARG A 87 -7.17 -8.38 -8.30
N LEU A 88 -5.86 -8.21 -8.39
CA LEU A 88 -5.14 -7.93 -9.63
C LEU A 88 -5.30 -9.05 -10.66
N ALA A 89 -5.40 -10.32 -10.22
CA ALA A 89 -5.63 -11.47 -11.10
C ALA A 89 -6.96 -11.38 -11.87
N HIS A 90 -7.98 -10.68 -11.34
CA HIS A 90 -9.23 -10.43 -12.06
C HIS A 90 -9.02 -9.67 -13.37
N PHE A 91 -7.97 -8.85 -13.45
CA PHE A 91 -7.61 -8.07 -14.64
C PHE A 91 -6.46 -8.68 -15.45
N GLY A 92 -6.08 -9.93 -15.15
CA GLY A 92 -5.06 -10.67 -15.88
C GLY A 92 -3.63 -10.46 -15.39
N VAL A 93 -3.41 -9.85 -14.22
CA VAL A 93 -2.07 -9.76 -13.62
C VAL A 93 -1.64 -11.12 -13.09
N ALA A 94 -0.50 -11.62 -13.54
CA ALA A 94 0.12 -12.84 -13.06
C ALA A 94 1.41 -12.55 -12.26
N PRO A 95 1.91 -13.51 -11.44
CA PRO A 95 3.19 -13.35 -10.75
C PRO A 95 4.37 -13.01 -11.68
N ASP A 96 4.37 -13.54 -12.90
CA ASP A 96 5.41 -13.29 -13.91
C ASP A 96 5.43 -11.85 -14.43
N ASP A 97 4.36 -11.07 -14.22
CA ASP A 97 4.30 -9.65 -14.59
C ASP A 97 4.96 -8.74 -13.55
N ILE A 98 5.18 -9.23 -12.32
CA ILE A 98 5.70 -8.43 -11.21
C ILE A 98 7.02 -7.71 -11.56
N PRO A 99 8.04 -8.38 -12.14
CA PRO A 99 9.28 -7.70 -12.50
C PRO A 99 9.06 -6.50 -13.42
N ARG A 100 8.14 -6.62 -14.41
CA ARG A 100 7.82 -5.52 -15.34
C ARG A 100 7.10 -4.38 -14.64
N ILE A 101 6.18 -4.68 -13.72
CA ILE A 101 5.44 -3.67 -12.95
C ILE A 101 6.41 -2.91 -12.04
N VAL A 102 7.29 -3.61 -11.31
CA VAL A 102 8.30 -3.02 -10.41
C VAL A 102 9.25 -2.09 -11.16
N ALA A 103 9.76 -2.53 -12.32
CA ALA A 103 10.65 -1.72 -13.15
C ALA A 103 10.02 -0.39 -13.59
N ASN A 104 8.69 -0.32 -13.68
CA ASN A 104 7.95 0.86 -14.13
C ASN A 104 7.21 1.60 -13.01
N SER A 105 7.42 1.25 -11.73
CA SER A 105 6.69 1.86 -10.61
C SER A 105 7.38 3.07 -9.98
N ARG A 106 8.60 3.42 -10.42
CA ARG A 106 9.46 4.45 -9.78
C ARG A 106 9.23 5.87 -10.31
N GLY A 107 8.05 6.15 -10.88
CA GLY A 107 7.65 7.47 -11.36
C GLY A 107 7.53 8.54 -10.26
N SER A 108 7.08 9.74 -10.63
CA SER A 108 7.01 10.92 -9.74
C SER A 108 6.28 10.65 -8.42
N SER A 109 5.17 9.90 -8.45
CA SER A 109 4.41 9.56 -7.25
C SER A 109 5.16 8.66 -6.28
N MET A 110 5.98 7.72 -6.75
CA MET A 110 6.76 6.84 -5.86
C MET A 110 7.87 7.62 -5.14
N ARG A 111 8.44 8.64 -5.78
CA ARG A 111 9.47 9.52 -5.18
C ARG A 111 8.94 10.33 -3.98
N THR A 112 7.63 10.50 -3.86
CA THR A 112 7.01 11.17 -2.70
C THR A 112 6.57 10.19 -1.60
N ASN A 113 6.91 8.90 -1.70
CA ASN A 113 6.69 7.94 -0.62
C ASN A 113 7.61 8.29 0.57
N PRO A 114 7.14 8.18 1.84
CA PRO A 114 7.94 8.55 3.01
C PRO A 114 9.19 7.69 3.20
N ILE A 115 9.31 6.58 2.49
CA ILE A 115 10.48 5.70 2.46
C ILE A 115 10.67 5.15 1.04
N GLN A 116 11.92 5.02 0.60
CA GLN A 116 12.22 4.34 -0.65
C GLN A 116 12.01 2.84 -0.48
N LEU A 117 11.00 2.31 -1.17
CA LEU A 117 10.76 0.87 -1.22
C LEU A 117 11.74 0.20 -2.20
N ASP A 118 12.29 -0.93 -1.77
CA ASP A 118 13.05 -1.83 -2.63
C ASP A 118 12.14 -2.72 -3.48
N ASP A 119 12.73 -3.46 -4.41
CA ASP A 119 11.97 -4.29 -5.35
C ASP A 119 11.24 -5.45 -4.66
N THR A 120 11.78 -5.97 -3.55
CA THR A 120 11.16 -7.04 -2.75
C THR A 120 9.93 -6.52 -2.04
N GLU A 121 10.03 -5.34 -1.43
CA GLU A 121 8.93 -4.65 -0.76
C GLU A 121 7.81 -4.30 -1.77
N ILE A 122 8.14 -3.79 -2.95
CA ILE A 122 7.16 -3.50 -4.01
C ILE A 122 6.50 -4.80 -4.51
N SER A 123 7.29 -5.85 -4.73
CA SER A 123 6.78 -7.15 -5.14
C SER A 123 5.82 -7.74 -4.11
N ALA A 124 6.13 -7.61 -2.82
CA ALA A 124 5.26 -8.08 -1.74
C ALA A 124 3.91 -7.34 -1.70
N ILE A 125 3.87 -6.04 -2.04
CA ILE A 125 2.61 -5.30 -2.20
C ILE A 125 1.74 -5.93 -3.28
N LEU A 126 2.34 -6.25 -4.44
CA LEU A 126 1.64 -6.82 -5.59
C LEU A 126 1.18 -8.26 -5.31
N CYS A 127 2.09 -9.13 -4.85
CA CYS A 127 1.80 -10.53 -4.53
C CYS A 127 0.62 -10.69 -3.56
N ALA A 128 0.51 -9.79 -2.57
CA ALA A 128 -0.57 -9.86 -1.59
C ALA A 128 -1.96 -9.60 -2.20
N ARG A 129 -2.04 -9.06 -3.43
CA ARG A 129 -3.28 -8.70 -4.11
C ARG A 129 -3.45 -9.31 -5.50
N ILE A 130 -2.56 -10.19 -5.94
CA ILE A 130 -2.81 -11.13 -7.04
C ILE A 130 -3.74 -12.20 -6.50
#